data_AF-A0A510UFM3-F1
#
_entry.id   AF-A0A510UFM3-F1
#
_cell.length_a   1.000
_cell.length_b   1.000
_cell.length_c   1.000
_cell.angle_alpha   90.00
_cell.angle_beta   90.00
_cell.angle_gamma   90.00
#
_symmetry.space_group_name_H-M   'P 1'
#
loop_
_entity.id
_entity.type
_entity.pdbx_description
1 polymer ?
#
loop_
_entity_poly.entity_id
_entity_poly.type
_entity_poly.pdbx_seq_one_letter_code
_entity_poly.pdbx_strand_id
1 'polypeptide(L)'
;MESNIHNYMEVLVNKRFFALEFHQIYTLDQITDMKCIALNQLPTLYIRYSLDMLAATSQKKLMQYNEMVAAVVENAEKMIANDRRERKDDFEDIVVYRPKDRFQLEDEEESFSGKLNLD
;
A
#
# COMPACT_ATOMS: atom_id res chain seq x y z
N MET A 1 24.43 -12.77 4.60
CA MET A 1 23.61 -11.96 3.67
C MET A 1 22.62 -11.23 4.54
N GLU A 2 22.82 -9.93 4.75
CA GLU A 2 21.95 -9.13 5.61
C GLU A 2 20.53 -9.22 5.06
N SER A 3 19.65 -9.94 5.75
CA SER A 3 18.23 -9.91 5.46
C SER A 3 17.72 -8.56 5.98
N ASN A 4 17.74 -7.58 5.08
CA ASN A 4 17.43 -6.20 5.37
C ASN A 4 15.96 -6.07 5.82
N ILE A 5 15.78 -5.48 6.99
CA ILE A 5 14.46 -5.08 7.48
C ILE A 5 13.94 -3.99 6.54
N HIS A 6 12.75 -4.16 5.98
CA HIS A 6 12.16 -3.26 5.00
C HIS A 6 10.64 -3.18 5.19
N ASN A 7 10.00 -2.14 4.65
CA ASN A 7 8.55 -2.00 4.71
C ASN A 7 7.89 -2.95 3.71
N TYR A 8 7.00 -3.83 4.16
CA TYR A 8 6.27 -4.76 3.31
C TYR A 8 5.46 -4.05 2.22
N MET A 9 4.99 -2.82 2.48
CA MET A 9 4.28 -2.04 1.47
C MET A 9 5.14 -1.73 0.25
N GLU A 10 6.47 -1.63 0.38
CA GLU A 10 7.37 -1.49 -0.77
C GLU A 10 7.29 -2.71 -1.69
N VAL A 11 7.13 -3.92 -1.14
CA VAL A 11 6.97 -5.15 -1.92
C VAL A 11 5.67 -5.12 -2.71
N LEU A 12 4.55 -4.76 -2.06
CA LEU A 12 3.25 -4.69 -2.72
C LEU A 12 3.20 -3.59 -3.79
N VAL A 13 3.73 -2.41 -3.50
CA VAL A 13 3.84 -1.30 -4.46
C VAL A 13 4.68 -1.74 -5.66
N ASN A 14 5.86 -2.32 -5.46
CA ASN A 14 6.70 -2.81 -6.55
C ASN A 14 5.98 -3.85 -7.41
N LYS A 15 5.26 -4.79 -6.77
CA LYS A 15 4.45 -5.79 -7.49
C LYS A 15 3.37 -5.14 -8.36
N ARG A 16 2.66 -4.11 -7.84
CA ARG A 16 1.64 -3.39 -8.61
C ARG A 16 2.24 -2.63 -9.80
N PHE A 17 3.37 -1.94 -9.60
CA PHE A 17 4.08 -1.24 -10.67
C PHE A 17 4.53 -2.19 -11.79
N PHE A 18 5.04 -3.37 -11.43
CA PHE A 18 5.42 -4.39 -12.40
C PHE A 18 4.19 -4.90 -13.17
N ALA A 19 3.07 -5.17 -12.46
CA ALA A 19 1.84 -5.65 -13.08
C ALA A 19 1.18 -4.64 -14.04
N LEU A 20 1.43 -3.35 -13.86
CA LEU A 20 0.95 -2.28 -14.73
C LEU A 20 1.94 -1.92 -15.85
N GLU A 21 3.09 -2.62 -15.93
CA GLU A 21 4.14 -2.37 -16.92
C GLU A 21 4.63 -0.91 -16.97
N PHE A 22 4.57 -0.20 -15.84
CA PHE A 22 4.93 1.22 -15.76
C PHE A 22 6.35 1.53 -16.21
N HIS A 23 7.26 0.56 -16.13
CA HIS A 23 8.63 0.69 -16.64
C HIS A 23 8.71 0.89 -18.17
N GLN A 24 7.62 0.64 -18.91
CA GLN A 24 7.53 0.88 -20.36
C GLN A 24 6.96 2.26 -20.69
N ILE A 25 6.29 2.89 -19.73
CA ILE A 25 5.49 4.11 -19.94
C ILE A 25 6.17 5.33 -19.31
N TYR A 26 6.84 5.14 -18.17
CA TYR A 26 7.38 6.21 -17.33
C TYR A 26 8.89 6.07 -17.13
N THR A 27 9.55 7.19 -16.90
CA THR A 27 10.98 7.21 -16.56
C THR A 27 11.22 6.64 -15.16
N LEU A 28 12.47 6.26 -14.88
CA LEU A 28 12.86 5.79 -13.55
C LEU A 28 12.59 6.84 -12.46
N ASP A 29 12.82 8.12 -12.75
CA ASP A 29 12.58 9.21 -11.81
C ASP A 29 11.09 9.39 -11.55
N GLN A 30 10.26 9.38 -12.60
CA GLN A 30 8.79 9.42 -12.45
C GLN A 30 8.27 8.25 -11.62
N ILE A 31 8.77 7.04 -11.89
CA ILE A 31 8.42 5.83 -11.11
C ILE A 31 8.83 5.99 -9.65
N THR A 32 10.03 6.52 -9.39
CA THR A 32 10.54 6.74 -8.04
C THR A 32 9.66 7.73 -7.28
N ASP A 33 9.29 8.83 -7.92
CA ASP A 33 8.39 9.84 -7.37
C ASP A 33 7.00 9.25 -7.04
N MET A 34 6.42 8.48 -7.97
CA MET A 34 5.13 7.83 -7.74
C MET A 34 5.22 6.85 -6.55
N LYS A 35 6.31 6.08 -6.42
CA LYS A 35 6.53 5.19 -5.28
C LYS A 35 6.59 5.98 -3.98
N CYS A 36 7.30 7.11 -3.93
CA CYS A 36 7.35 7.97 -2.75
C CYS A 36 5.95 8.50 -2.37
N ILE A 37 5.18 8.99 -3.35
CA ILE A 37 3.82 9.47 -3.14
C ILE A 37 2.90 8.35 -2.62
N ALA A 38 2.98 7.16 -3.21
CA ALA A 38 2.16 6.02 -2.82
C ALA A 38 2.52 5.52 -1.41
N LEU A 39 3.82 5.36 -1.10
CA LEU A 39 4.27 4.84 0.20
C LEU A 39 3.91 5.76 1.37
N ASN A 40 3.94 7.07 1.16
CA ASN A 40 3.53 8.05 2.17
C ASN A 40 2.03 8.00 2.51
N GLN A 41 1.23 7.31 1.70
CA GLN A 41 -0.21 7.11 1.92
C GLN A 41 -0.53 5.75 2.57
N LEU A 42 0.46 4.86 2.73
CA LEU A 42 0.25 3.49 3.22
C LEU A 42 0.75 3.33 4.67
N PRO A 43 0.18 2.41 5.46
CA PRO A 43 0.71 2.11 6.78
C PRO A 43 2.09 1.44 6.67
N THR A 44 3.02 1.82 7.53
CA THR A 44 4.37 1.26 7.54
C THR A 44 4.41 -0.08 8.29
N LEU A 45 4.77 -1.17 7.60
CA LEU A 45 4.88 -2.52 8.18
C LEU A 45 6.29 -3.07 7.95
N TYR A 46 7.19 -2.92 8.92
CA TYR A 46 8.55 -3.44 8.78
C TYR A 46 8.62 -4.95 9.02
N ILE A 47 9.28 -5.64 8.09
CA ILE A 47 9.48 -7.09 8.08
C ILE A 47 10.91 -7.43 7.70
N ARG A 48 11.37 -8.62 8.09
CA ARG A 48 12.65 -9.17 7.62
C ARG A 48 12.42 -10.09 6.43
N TYR A 49 11.39 -10.92 6.48
CA TYR A 49 11.00 -11.83 5.40
C TYR A 49 9.50 -11.72 5.13
N SER A 50 9.09 -11.87 3.87
CA SER A 50 7.65 -11.88 3.49
C SER A 50 6.87 -12.99 4.19
N LEU A 51 7.53 -14.08 4.58
CA LEU A 51 6.92 -15.15 5.38
C LEU A 51 6.44 -14.64 6.74
N ASP A 52 7.17 -13.72 7.37
CA ASP A 52 6.78 -13.11 8.65
C ASP A 52 5.44 -12.38 8.51
N MET A 53 5.25 -11.70 7.37
CA MET A 53 4.01 -11.00 7.07
C MET A 53 2.84 -11.96 6.87
N LEU A 54 3.05 -13.03 6.10
CA LEU A 54 2.03 -14.05 5.84
C LEU A 54 1.63 -14.80 7.12
N ALA A 55 2.59 -15.05 8.03
CA ALA A 55 2.33 -15.71 9.30
C ALA A 55 1.57 -14.82 10.29
N ALA A 56 1.82 -13.51 10.27
CA ALA A 56 1.24 -12.55 11.21
C ALA A 56 -0.06 -11.88 10.74
N THR A 57 -0.47 -12.06 9.47
CA THR A 57 -1.56 -11.28 8.86
C THR A 57 -2.63 -12.18 8.26
N SER A 58 -3.90 -11.90 8.56
CA SER A 58 -5.03 -12.61 7.97
C SER A 58 -5.14 -12.35 6.46
N GLN A 59 -5.70 -13.31 5.72
CA GLN A 59 -5.93 -13.17 4.29
C GLN A 59 -6.81 -11.96 3.95
N LYS A 60 -7.83 -11.68 4.76
CA LYS A 60 -8.70 -10.50 4.62
C LYS A 60 -7.89 -9.20 4.66
N LYS A 61 -6.99 -9.08 5.63
CA LYS A 61 -6.14 -7.89 5.80
C LYS A 61 -5.11 -7.74 4.68
N LEU A 62 -4.56 -8.86 4.19
CA LEU A 62 -3.72 -8.85 2.99
C LEU A 62 -4.50 -8.36 1.75
N MET A 63 -5.76 -8.77 1.59
CA MET A 63 -6.60 -8.29 0.48
C MET A 63 -6.84 -6.77 0.58
N GLN A 64 -7.18 -6.27 1.77
CA GLN A 64 -7.33 -4.84 2.02
C GLN A 64 -6.05 -4.06 1.69
N TYR A 65 -4.86 -4.56 2.06
CA TYR A 65 -3.61 -3.90 1.69
C TYR A 65 -3.39 -3.86 0.18
N ASN A 66 -3.77 -4.91 -0.56
CA ASN A 66 -3.67 -4.89 -2.03
C ASN A 66 -4.62 -3.86 -2.65
N GLU A 67 -5.85 -3.74 -2.13
CA GLU A 67 -6.82 -2.73 -2.57
C GLU A 67 -6.32 -1.31 -2.30
N MET A 68 -5.79 -1.06 -1.09
CA MET A 68 -5.17 0.21 -0.73
C MET A 68 -4.01 0.55 -1.66
N VAL A 69 -3.11 -0.41 -1.90
CA VAL A 69 -1.97 -0.24 -2.81
C VAL A 69 -2.44 0.11 -4.22
N ALA A 70 -3.45 -0.57 -4.74
CA ALA A 70 -4.01 -0.25 -6.06
C ALA A 70 -4.50 1.19 -6.14
N ALA A 71 -5.30 1.62 -5.15
CA ALA A 71 -5.84 2.99 -5.10
C ALA A 71 -4.74 4.06 -5.01
N VAL A 72 -3.73 3.88 -4.14
CA VAL A 72 -2.66 4.89 -3.99
C VAL A 72 -1.73 4.93 -5.20
N VAL A 73 -1.47 3.80 -5.87
CA VAL A 73 -0.64 3.76 -7.08
C VAL A 73 -1.34 4.50 -8.22
N GLU A 74 -2.64 4.26 -8.42
CA GLU A 74 -3.43 4.95 -9.45
C GLU A 74 -3.54 6.46 -9.17
N ASN A 75 -3.65 6.85 -7.91
CA ASN A 75 -3.63 8.26 -7.54
C ASN A 75 -2.24 8.88 -7.78
N ALA A 76 -1.16 8.19 -7.41
CA ALA A 76 0.21 8.65 -7.63
C ALA A 76 0.50 8.82 -9.14
N GLU A 77 0.06 7.89 -9.97
CA GLU A 77 0.16 7.98 -11.42
C GLU A 77 -0.55 9.23 -11.95
N LYS A 78 -1.81 9.47 -11.54
CA LYS A 78 -2.57 10.65 -11.98
C LYS A 78 -1.90 11.98 -11.60
N MET A 79 -1.14 12.02 -10.50
CA MET A 79 -0.37 13.20 -10.09
C MET A 79 0.84 13.45 -10.99
N ILE A 80 1.52 12.38 -11.43
CA ILE A 80 2.74 12.47 -12.25
C ILE A 80 2.42 12.57 -13.74
N ALA A 81 1.49 11.78 -14.26
CA ALA A 81 1.12 11.77 -15.68
C ALA A 81 0.55 13.12 -16.17
N ASN A 82 -0.09 13.87 -15.27
CA ASN A 82 -0.63 15.20 -15.57
C ASN A 82 0.33 16.35 -15.22
N ASP A 83 1.58 16.03 -14.87
CA ASP A 83 2.63 16.90 -14.30
C ASP A 83 2.11 18.17 -13.60
N ARG A 84 1.25 17.95 -12.59
CA ARG A 84 0.67 19.06 -11.79
C ARG A 84 1.72 19.72 -10.88
N ARG A 85 2.97 19.26 -10.90
CA ARG A 85 4.05 19.79 -10.06
C ARG A 85 4.62 21.10 -10.63
N GLU A 86 4.48 21.34 -11.93
CA GLU A 86 4.76 22.64 -12.54
C GLU A 86 3.54 23.60 -12.50
N ARG A 87 2.31 23.06 -12.41
CA ARG A 87 1.07 23.85 -12.34
C ARG A 87 0.72 24.21 -10.89
N LYS A 88 0.98 25.46 -10.50
CA LYS A 88 0.70 25.99 -9.15
C LYS A 88 -0.79 26.12 -8.80
N ASP A 89 -1.70 25.83 -9.73
CA ASP A 89 -3.10 26.27 -9.62
C ASP A 89 -4.12 25.12 -9.45
N ASP A 90 -3.70 23.83 -9.52
CA ASP A 90 -4.61 22.66 -9.57
C ASP A 90 -4.69 21.86 -8.25
N PHE A 91 -4.75 22.51 -7.08
CA PHE A 91 -4.81 21.83 -5.77
C PHE A 91 -6.19 21.23 -5.42
N GLU A 92 -7.25 21.60 -6.15
CA GLU A 92 -8.64 21.25 -5.78
C GLU A 92 -8.99 19.77 -5.99
N ASP A 93 -8.22 19.02 -6.78
CA ASP A 93 -8.50 17.63 -7.17
C ASP A 93 -7.57 16.58 -6.52
N ILE A 94 -6.75 16.97 -5.54
CA ILE A 94 -5.82 16.04 -4.91
C ILE A 94 -6.58 15.15 -3.92
N VAL A 95 -6.89 13.92 -4.34
CA VAL A 95 -7.37 12.87 -3.44
C VAL A 95 -6.20 12.39 -2.58
N VAL A 96 -6.00 13.04 -1.43
CA VAL A 96 -5.03 12.59 -0.42
C VAL A 96 -5.65 11.42 0.34
N TYR A 97 -5.17 10.21 0.12
CA TYR A 97 -5.51 9.09 1.00
C TYR A 97 -4.82 9.33 2.34
N ARG A 98 -5.59 9.72 3.36
CA ARG A 98 -5.12 9.70 4.74
C ARG A 98 -5.32 8.28 5.27
N PRO A 99 -4.25 7.49 5.47
CA PRO A 99 -4.42 6.20 6.11
C PRO A 99 -5.09 6.43 7.47
N LYS A 100 -6.20 5.71 7.72
CA LYS A 100 -6.65 5.54 9.11
C LYS A 100 -5.48 4.89 9.85
N ASP A 101 -5.23 5.34 11.07
CA ASP A 101 -4.12 4.86 11.89
C ASP A 101 -4.10 3.32 11.87
N ARG A 102 -2.90 2.72 11.79
CA ARG A 102 -2.75 1.26 11.73
C ARG A 102 -3.44 0.57 12.91
N PHE A 103 -3.54 1.27 14.04
CA PHE A 103 -4.24 0.86 15.26
C PHE A 103 -5.77 1.01 15.20
N GLN A 104 -6.32 1.78 14.26
CA GLN A 104 -7.77 1.85 14.01
C GLN A 104 -8.26 0.76 13.04
N LEU A 105 -7.34 -0.05 12.51
CA LEU A 105 -7.60 -1.26 11.73
C LEU A 105 -7.41 -2.53 12.60
N GLU A 106 -7.39 -2.38 13.93
CA GLU A 106 -7.60 -3.52 14.82
C GLU A 106 -8.97 -4.10 14.50
N ASP A 107 -8.96 -5.39 14.21
CA ASP A 107 -10.12 -6.17 13.85
C ASP A 107 -11.23 -5.91 14.88
N GLU A 108 -12.47 -5.74 14.43
CA GLU A 108 -13.61 -5.90 15.33
C GLU A 108 -13.43 -7.27 16.01
N GLU A 109 -13.12 -7.29 17.31
CA GLU A 109 -13.20 -8.52 18.10
C GLU A 109 -14.67 -8.94 18.11
N GLU A 110 -15.09 -9.70 17.10
CA GLU A 110 -16.34 -10.43 17.20
C GLU A 110 -16.17 -11.50 18.28
N SER A 111 -16.83 -11.28 19.41
CA SER A 111 -16.96 -12.30 20.44
C SER A 111 -17.53 -13.57 19.80
N PHE A 112 -16.84 -14.70 19.95
CA PHE A 112 -17.32 -15.99 19.45
C PHE A 112 -18.72 -16.28 20.03
N SER A 113 -19.74 -16.26 19.17
CA SER A 113 -21.15 -16.50 19.53
C SER A 113 -21.59 -17.95 19.27
N GLY A 114 -20.66 -18.81 18.83
CA GLY A 114 -20.93 -20.23 18.64
C GLY A 114 -20.97 -20.99 19.98
N LYS A 115 -21.75 -22.07 20.03
CA LYS A 115 -21.58 -23.07 21.09
C LYS A 115 -20.41 -23.97 20.69
N LEU A 116 -19.37 -24.02 21.53
CA LEU A 116 -18.35 -25.06 21.43
C LEU A 116 -18.99 -26.38 21.87
N ASN A 117 -19.45 -27.18 20.90
CA ASN A 117 -19.73 -28.58 21.17
C ASN A 117 -18.40 -29.33 21.08
N LEU A 118 -17.88 -29.72 22.25
CA LEU A 118 -16.80 -30.67 22.37
C LEU A 118 -17.45 -32.06 22.44
N ASP A 119 -17.60 -32.69 21.27
CA ASP A 119 -17.84 -34.14 21.15
C ASP A 119 -16.51 -34.85 20.90
#